data_AF-A0AAV5JYK3-F1
#
_entry.id   AF-A0AAV5JYK3-F1
#
_cell.length_a   1.000
_cell.length_b   1.000
_cell.length_c   1.000
_cell.angle_alpha   90.00
_cell.angle_beta   90.00
_cell.angle_gamma   90.00
#
_symmetry.space_group_name_H-M   'P 1'
#
loop_
_entity.id
_entity.type
_entity.pdbx_description
1 polymer ?
#
loop_
_entity_poly.entity_id
_entity_poly.type
_entity_poly.pdbx_seq_one_letter_code
_entity_poly.pdbx_strand_id
1 'polypeptide(L)'
;MFKFPDHQVAGHQACRGQLGPLTDDSGRFYKPLQDGERGSKEVAFYTMFSSNTSIPGHIHKFFPVFYGTQLVEASDGSGLCPHLVLQDVVSGCCNPSIMDIKIGSRTWHPEASNEYIEKCLKKDRKSTSVSLGFRMSGLQIFECKESGFWKPGKKQVKDFTPEDVRLVLRKFVSSNSSVDSRNPDCSFAHSVYGGSAGILAQLLDLKEWFENQTMYHFYSCSVLMFCEKEPLLEGRASVAGIKLIDFAHIVEGKGVIDHNFLGGLCSLIKFVSEILDSSDESATKACDQSLQSGIQEDIISADNGQNQ
;
A
#
# COMPACT_ATOMS: atom_id res chain seq x y z
N MET A 1 1.84 -6.86 25.78
CA MET A 1 1.20 -5.65 26.37
C MET A 1 0.58 -4.84 25.23
N PHE A 2 -0.56 -4.18 25.41
CA PHE A 2 -1.14 -3.36 24.32
C PHE A 2 -0.38 -2.04 24.16
N LYS A 3 -0.17 -1.62 22.92
CA LYS A 3 0.53 -0.39 22.53
C LYS A 3 -0.22 0.30 21.38
N PHE A 4 0.09 1.57 21.16
CA PHE A 4 -0.39 2.25 19.95
C PHE A 4 0.43 1.79 18.74
N PRO A 5 -0.18 1.62 17.55
CA PRO A 5 0.56 1.23 16.35
C PRO A 5 1.43 2.38 15.85
N ASP A 6 2.76 2.16 15.79
CA ASP A 6 3.73 3.18 15.39
C ASP A 6 3.61 3.59 13.91
N HIS A 7 3.14 2.67 13.06
CA HIS A 7 3.14 2.83 11.60
C HIS A 7 1.75 3.04 10.99
N GLN A 8 0.75 3.48 11.77
CA GLN A 8 -0.57 3.74 11.22
C GLN A 8 -0.60 5.00 10.33
N VAL A 9 -0.98 4.84 9.06
CA VAL A 9 -0.97 5.91 8.06
C VAL A 9 -2.36 6.50 7.75
N ALA A 10 -3.43 5.77 7.99
CA ALA A 10 -4.81 6.17 7.69
C ALA A 10 -5.80 5.67 8.76
N GLY A 11 -7.08 6.03 8.61
CA GLY A 11 -8.15 5.67 9.54
C GLY A 11 -8.21 6.54 10.80
N HIS A 12 -8.76 5.98 11.88
CA HIS A 12 -8.77 6.60 13.21
C HIS A 12 -7.47 6.25 13.93
N GLN A 13 -6.65 7.24 14.25
CA GLN A 13 -5.43 7.02 15.02
C GLN A 13 -5.76 7.01 16.51
N ALA A 14 -5.18 6.07 17.25
CA ALA A 14 -5.25 6.09 18.70
C ALA A 14 -4.38 7.26 19.21
N CYS A 15 -5.02 8.23 19.85
CA CYS A 15 -4.34 9.29 20.58
C CYS A 15 -5.09 9.54 21.89
N ARG A 16 -4.49 10.29 22.84
CA ARG A 16 -5.12 10.49 24.17
C ARG A 16 -6.54 11.05 24.01
N GLY A 17 -7.54 10.25 24.41
CA GLY A 17 -8.97 10.60 24.33
C GLY A 17 -9.64 10.32 22.98
N GLN A 18 -8.97 9.66 22.03
CA GLN A 18 -9.54 9.24 20.75
C GLN A 18 -9.43 7.72 20.58
N LEU A 19 -10.58 7.07 20.39
CA LEU A 19 -10.64 5.65 20.09
C LEU A 19 -9.93 5.35 18.76
N GLY A 20 -9.00 4.40 18.80
CA GLY A 20 -8.23 3.95 17.67
C GLY A 20 -7.66 2.55 17.93
N PRO A 21 -6.92 2.01 16.95
CA PRO A 21 -6.40 0.66 17.05
C PRO A 21 -5.25 0.53 18.05
N LEU A 22 -5.02 -0.71 18.46
CA LEU A 22 -3.92 -1.13 19.31
C LEU A 22 -3.12 -2.25 18.62
N THR A 23 -1.88 -2.47 19.05
CA THR A 23 -1.07 -3.64 18.68
C THR A 23 -0.53 -4.34 19.92
N ASP A 24 -0.09 -5.59 19.75
CA ASP A 24 0.65 -6.33 20.78
C ASP A 24 1.98 -6.91 20.25
N ASP A 25 2.79 -7.42 21.17
CA ASP A 25 4.11 -8.00 20.88
C ASP A 25 4.01 -9.38 20.17
N SER A 26 2.80 -9.90 19.96
CA SER A 26 2.54 -11.15 19.23
C SER A 26 2.16 -10.91 17.76
N GLY A 27 2.27 -9.68 17.27
CA GLY A 27 1.97 -9.31 15.89
C GLY A 27 0.47 -9.25 15.58
N ARG A 28 -0.35 -8.90 16.59
CA ARG A 28 -1.79 -8.69 16.41
C ARG A 28 -2.13 -7.21 16.37
N PHE A 29 -3.06 -6.87 15.49
CA PHE A 29 -3.66 -5.55 15.32
C PHE A 29 -5.12 -5.58 15.76
N TYR A 30 -5.45 -4.79 16.77
CA TYR A 30 -6.78 -4.69 17.37
C TYR A 30 -7.45 -3.44 16.82
N LYS A 31 -8.40 -3.63 15.90
CA LYS A 31 -9.18 -2.54 15.30
C LYS A 31 -10.48 -2.37 16.08
N PRO A 32 -10.75 -1.25 16.75
CA PRO A 32 -12.03 -1.04 17.43
C PRO A 32 -13.16 -1.17 16.43
N LEU A 33 -14.22 -1.89 16.82
CA LEU A 33 -15.39 -2.01 15.96
C LEU A 33 -16.03 -0.63 15.81
N GLN A 34 -16.11 -0.18 14.55
CA GLN A 34 -16.69 1.13 14.24
C GLN A 34 -18.18 1.14 14.52
N ASP A 35 -18.68 2.28 14.98
CA ASP A 35 -20.10 2.52 15.24
C ASP A 35 -21.00 2.24 14.03
N GLY A 36 -22.28 1.98 14.33
CA GLY A 36 -23.27 1.53 13.37
C GLY A 36 -23.00 0.10 12.89
N GLU A 37 -23.42 -0.23 11.68
CA GLU A 37 -23.23 -1.59 11.12
C GLU A 37 -21.85 -1.82 10.50
N ARG A 38 -20.93 -0.85 10.57
CA ARG A 38 -19.64 -0.94 9.85
C ARG A 38 -18.72 -1.99 10.44
N GLY A 39 -18.53 -1.96 11.76
CA GLY A 39 -17.70 -2.94 12.45
C GLY A 39 -18.26 -4.35 12.30
N SER A 40 -19.57 -4.52 12.45
CA SER A 40 -20.23 -5.83 12.31
C SER A 40 -20.17 -6.36 10.88
N LYS A 41 -20.32 -5.50 9.86
CA LYS A 41 -20.14 -5.90 8.44
C LYS A 41 -18.71 -6.37 8.15
N GLU A 42 -17.70 -5.68 8.67
CA GLU A 42 -16.30 -6.08 8.49
C GLU A 42 -16.00 -7.42 9.18
N VAL A 43 -16.50 -7.65 10.40
CA VAL A 43 -16.40 -8.95 11.10
C VAL A 43 -17.09 -10.05 10.31
N ALA A 44 -18.31 -9.80 9.83
CA ALA A 44 -19.07 -10.77 9.03
C ALA A 44 -18.32 -11.14 7.75
N PHE A 45 -17.74 -10.17 7.06
CA PHE A 45 -16.89 -10.41 5.89
C PHE A 45 -15.73 -11.34 6.24
N TYR A 46 -14.90 -11.02 7.24
CA TYR A 46 -13.75 -11.85 7.61
C TYR A 46 -14.15 -13.27 8.05
N THR A 47 -15.28 -13.40 8.75
CA THR A 47 -15.79 -14.70 9.20
C THR A 47 -16.19 -15.58 8.01
N MET A 48 -16.89 -14.99 7.02
CA MET A 48 -17.28 -15.72 5.80
C MET A 48 -16.11 -15.97 4.87
N PHE A 49 -15.25 -14.97 4.68
CA PHE A 49 -14.07 -15.07 3.82
C PHE A 49 -13.10 -16.15 4.32
N SER A 50 -12.84 -16.21 5.64
CA SER A 50 -11.89 -17.17 6.21
C SER A 50 -12.37 -18.64 6.16
N SER A 51 -13.69 -18.86 6.06
CA SER A 51 -14.29 -20.20 5.99
C SER A 51 -14.68 -20.63 4.58
N ASN A 52 -14.55 -19.75 3.59
CA ASN A 52 -14.99 -20.01 2.21
C ASN A 52 -13.94 -20.82 1.42
N THR A 53 -14.23 -22.10 1.20
CA THR A 53 -13.37 -23.03 0.46
C THR A 53 -13.34 -22.82 -1.06
N SER A 54 -14.24 -21.98 -1.60
CA SER A 54 -14.23 -21.63 -3.03
C SER A 54 -13.17 -20.58 -3.39
N ILE A 55 -12.60 -19.90 -2.38
CA ILE A 55 -11.54 -18.92 -2.57
C ILE A 55 -10.21 -19.67 -2.71
N PRO A 56 -9.43 -19.46 -3.78
CA PRO A 56 -8.16 -20.14 -3.95
C PRO A 56 -7.20 -19.82 -2.78
N GLY A 57 -6.50 -20.84 -2.28
CA GLY A 57 -5.62 -20.70 -1.11
C GLY A 57 -4.59 -19.58 -1.21
N HIS A 58 -4.05 -19.34 -2.41
CA HIS A 58 -3.07 -18.28 -2.66
C HIS A 58 -3.65 -16.87 -2.51
N ILE A 59 -4.97 -16.68 -2.61
CA ILE A 59 -5.62 -15.37 -2.47
C ILE A 59 -5.71 -14.93 -1.02
N HIS A 60 -5.80 -15.86 -0.07
CA HIS A 60 -5.84 -15.53 1.36
C HIS A 60 -4.60 -14.75 1.82
N LYS A 61 -3.46 -14.88 1.13
CA LYS A 61 -2.24 -14.13 1.44
C LYS A 61 -2.41 -12.62 1.27
N PHE A 62 -3.38 -12.15 0.46
CA PHE A 62 -3.65 -10.73 0.27
C PHE A 62 -4.52 -10.13 1.37
N PHE A 63 -4.98 -10.91 2.34
CA PHE A 63 -5.80 -10.45 3.45
C PHE A 63 -5.00 -10.58 4.75
N PRO A 64 -5.17 -9.66 5.73
CA PRO A 64 -4.66 -9.88 7.08
C PRO A 64 -5.30 -11.14 7.68
N VAL A 65 -4.52 -11.93 8.41
CA VAL A 65 -5.08 -13.08 9.14
C VAL A 65 -6.12 -12.59 10.14
N PHE A 66 -7.29 -13.20 10.14
CA PHE A 66 -8.38 -12.90 11.07
C PHE A 66 -8.32 -13.84 12.28
N TYR A 67 -8.18 -13.28 13.48
CA TYR A 67 -8.10 -14.02 14.74
C TYR A 67 -9.41 -14.02 15.53
N GLY A 68 -10.49 -13.47 14.97
CA GLY A 68 -11.77 -13.30 15.66
C GLY A 68 -11.96 -11.90 16.23
N THR A 69 -12.90 -11.79 17.16
CA THR A 69 -13.18 -10.55 17.90
C THR A 69 -12.84 -10.74 19.37
N GLN A 70 -12.35 -9.68 20.00
CA GLN A 70 -12.01 -9.69 21.42
C GLN A 70 -12.47 -8.41 22.09
N LEU A 71 -12.91 -8.52 23.34
CA LEU A 71 -13.16 -7.38 24.20
C LEU A 71 -11.83 -6.94 24.85
N VAL A 72 -11.40 -5.71 24.57
CA VAL A 72 -10.15 -5.15 25.11
C VAL A 72 -10.38 -3.74 25.63
N GLU A 73 -9.50 -3.27 26.51
CA GLU A 73 -9.57 -1.91 27.03
C GLU A 73 -9.35 -0.90 25.90
N ALA A 74 -10.29 0.02 25.74
CA ALA A 74 -10.30 1.01 24.69
C ALA A 74 -9.11 1.97 24.82
N SER A 75 -8.52 2.36 23.68
CA SER A 75 -7.35 3.24 23.63
C SER A 75 -7.59 4.63 24.22
N ASP A 76 -8.85 5.05 24.34
CA ASP A 76 -9.27 6.33 24.91
C ASP A 76 -9.60 6.27 26.41
N GLY A 77 -9.51 5.09 27.03
CA GLY A 77 -9.84 4.88 28.44
C GLY A 77 -11.35 4.82 28.73
N SER A 78 -12.21 4.69 27.71
CA SER A 78 -13.67 4.57 27.88
C SER A 78 -14.14 3.23 28.47
N GLY A 79 -13.21 2.32 28.78
CA GLY A 79 -13.48 0.99 29.31
C GLY A 79 -13.35 -0.10 28.26
N LEU A 80 -14.05 -1.23 28.45
CA LEU A 80 -13.97 -2.36 27.53
C LEU A 80 -14.75 -2.10 26.23
N CYS A 81 -14.09 -2.25 25.09
CA CYS A 81 -14.64 -2.03 23.76
C CYS A 81 -14.36 -3.25 22.85
N PRO A 82 -15.33 -3.70 22.04
CA PRO A 82 -15.11 -4.82 21.13
C PRO A 82 -14.16 -4.42 19.99
N HIS A 83 -13.18 -5.28 19.73
CA HIS A 83 -12.18 -5.10 18.66
C HIS A 83 -12.18 -6.29 17.72
N LEU A 84 -12.00 -6.01 16.44
CA LEU A 84 -11.62 -6.97 15.40
C LEU A 84 -10.11 -7.23 15.52
N VAL A 85 -9.72 -8.49 15.66
CA VAL A 85 -8.32 -8.88 15.84
C VAL A 85 -7.76 -9.40 14.51
N LEU A 86 -6.79 -8.67 13.96
CA LEU A 86 -6.16 -8.94 12.68
C LEU A 86 -4.65 -9.15 12.82
N GLN A 87 -4.01 -9.66 11.77
CA GLN A 87 -2.55 -9.64 11.64
C GLN A 87 -2.06 -8.19 11.58
N ASP A 88 -1.06 -7.86 12.41
CA ASP A 88 -0.21 -6.70 12.17
C ASP A 88 0.77 -7.04 11.03
N VAL A 89 0.47 -6.51 9.85
CA VAL A 89 1.13 -6.91 8.59
C VAL A 89 2.56 -6.38 8.47
N VAL A 90 2.94 -5.42 9.33
CA VAL A 90 4.31 -4.90 9.43
C VAL A 90 4.97 -5.28 10.76
N SER A 91 4.40 -6.24 11.49
CA SER A 91 5.04 -6.77 12.69
C SER A 91 6.42 -7.32 12.37
N GLY A 92 7.41 -6.91 13.15
CA GLY A 92 8.81 -7.29 12.96
C GLY A 92 9.58 -6.42 11.97
N CYS A 93 8.92 -5.47 11.27
CA CYS A 93 9.63 -4.42 10.53
C CYS A 93 10.10 -3.34 11.53
N CYS A 94 11.32 -2.86 11.35
CA CYS A 94 11.88 -1.74 12.11
C CYS A 94 11.42 -0.40 11.51
N ASN A 95 11.57 -0.25 10.20
CA ASN A 95 11.33 1.03 9.51
C ASN A 95 10.52 0.84 8.21
N PRO A 96 9.27 0.34 8.30
CA PRO A 96 8.45 0.10 7.13
C PRO A 96 7.99 1.43 6.49
N SER A 97 8.13 1.52 5.17
CA SER A 97 7.39 2.48 4.35
C SER A 97 6.02 1.89 4.03
N ILE A 98 4.95 2.64 4.25
CA ILE A 98 3.56 2.18 4.15
C ILE A 98 2.71 3.19 3.37
N MET A 99 1.82 2.70 2.53
CA MET A 99 0.87 3.50 1.76
C MET A 99 -0.51 2.84 1.75
N ASP A 100 -1.52 3.59 2.20
CA ASP A 100 -2.93 3.21 2.07
C ASP A 100 -3.49 3.79 0.77
N ILE A 101 -3.78 2.92 -0.18
CA ILE A 101 -4.31 3.29 -1.49
C ILE A 101 -5.75 2.79 -1.60
N LYS A 102 -6.71 3.72 -1.55
CA LYS A 102 -8.13 3.38 -1.71
C LYS A 102 -8.45 3.17 -3.18
N ILE A 103 -9.00 2.00 -3.50
CA ILE A 103 -9.24 1.56 -4.87
C ILE A 103 -10.71 1.80 -5.26
N GLY A 104 -10.93 2.12 -6.53
CA GLY A 104 -12.23 2.39 -7.15
C GLY A 104 -12.39 3.85 -7.57
N SER A 105 -13.03 4.06 -8.72
CA SER A 105 -13.42 5.41 -9.18
C SER A 105 -14.62 5.98 -8.43
N ARG A 106 -15.40 5.09 -7.81
CA ARG A 106 -16.42 5.39 -6.82
C ARG A 106 -16.17 4.61 -5.53
N THR A 107 -16.42 5.25 -4.40
CA THR A 107 -16.27 4.64 -3.07
C THR A 107 -17.60 4.28 -2.38
N TRP A 108 -18.71 4.40 -3.12
CA TRP A 108 -20.06 4.10 -2.67
C TRP A 108 -20.69 2.97 -3.51
N HIS A 109 -21.53 2.16 -2.86
CA HIS A 109 -22.30 1.10 -3.51
C HIS A 109 -23.70 1.60 -3.89
N PRO A 110 -24.35 1.04 -4.94
CA PRO A 110 -25.63 1.55 -5.46
C PRO A 110 -26.79 1.53 -4.45
N GLU A 111 -26.77 0.59 -3.51
CA GLU A 111 -27.79 0.43 -2.47
C GLU A 111 -27.54 1.31 -1.22
N ALA A 112 -26.53 2.20 -1.25
CA ALA A 112 -26.22 3.06 -0.11
C ALA A 112 -27.22 4.22 0.02
N SER A 113 -27.31 4.82 1.21
CA SER A 113 -28.17 6.00 1.41
C SER A 113 -27.71 7.19 0.55
N ASN A 114 -28.66 8.05 0.17
CA ASN A 114 -28.37 9.23 -0.63
C ASN A 114 -27.32 10.14 0.02
N GLU A 115 -27.39 10.30 1.35
CA GLU A 115 -26.45 11.11 2.12
C GLU A 115 -25.03 10.51 2.07
N TYR A 116 -24.92 9.19 2.14
CA TYR A 116 -23.64 8.50 2.01
C TYR A 116 -23.08 8.64 0.60
N ILE A 117 -23.91 8.44 -0.42
CA ILE A 117 -23.53 8.59 -1.83
C ILE A 117 -23.02 10.02 -2.08
N GLU A 118 -23.75 11.05 -1.66
CA GLU A 118 -23.33 12.46 -1.84
C GLU A 118 -22.01 12.75 -1.13
N LYS A 119 -21.85 12.27 0.12
CA LYS A 119 -20.61 12.40 0.88
C LYS A 119 -19.42 11.75 0.19
N CYS A 120 -19.61 10.56 -0.40
CA CYS A 120 -18.56 9.85 -1.13
C CYS A 120 -18.26 10.55 -2.46
N LEU A 121 -19.27 10.90 -3.25
CA LEU A 121 -19.12 11.65 -4.50
C LEU A 121 -18.32 12.94 -4.32
N LYS A 122 -18.60 13.71 -3.27
CA LYS A 122 -17.86 14.95 -2.96
C LYS A 122 -16.38 14.69 -2.69
N LYS A 123 -16.03 13.56 -2.07
CA LYS A 123 -14.63 13.17 -1.82
C LYS A 123 -13.98 12.64 -3.09
N ASP A 124 -14.67 11.75 -3.79
CA ASP A 124 -14.16 11.08 -4.98
C ASP A 124 -13.81 12.13 -6.05
N ARG A 125 -14.68 13.13 -6.28
CA ARG A 125 -14.46 14.24 -7.23
C ARG A 125 -13.33 15.20 -6.85
N LYS A 126 -12.97 15.29 -5.57
CA LYS A 126 -11.92 16.19 -5.07
C LYS A 126 -10.56 15.49 -4.93
N SER A 127 -10.48 14.25 -5.40
CA SER A 127 -9.30 13.40 -5.29
C SER A 127 -9.00 12.78 -6.64
N THR A 128 -7.93 11.99 -6.70
CA THR A 128 -7.58 11.19 -7.86
C THR A 128 -8.49 9.98 -8.12
N SER A 129 -9.49 9.73 -7.27
CA SER A 129 -10.36 8.54 -7.43
C SER A 129 -11.05 8.52 -8.79
N VAL A 130 -11.67 9.63 -9.21
CA VAL A 130 -12.39 9.69 -10.48
C VAL A 130 -11.44 9.61 -11.68
N SER A 131 -10.27 10.26 -11.60
CA SER A 131 -9.33 10.34 -12.73
C SER A 131 -8.44 9.11 -12.88
N LEU A 132 -8.02 8.49 -11.77
CA LEU A 132 -7.10 7.35 -11.74
C LEU A 132 -7.77 6.03 -11.38
N GLY A 133 -9.01 6.03 -10.88
CA GLY A 133 -9.63 4.85 -10.32
C GLY A 133 -9.08 4.46 -8.94
N PHE A 134 -8.25 5.29 -8.32
CA PHE A 134 -7.76 5.13 -6.95
C PHE A 134 -7.28 6.46 -6.36
N ARG A 135 -7.11 6.52 -5.04
CA ARG A 135 -6.47 7.65 -4.35
C ARG A 135 -5.60 7.20 -3.18
N MET A 136 -4.61 7.99 -2.81
CA MET A 136 -3.90 7.81 -1.55
C MET A 136 -4.76 8.32 -0.39
N SER A 137 -4.90 7.52 0.67
CA SER A 137 -5.64 7.90 1.89
C SER A 137 -4.71 8.32 3.03
N GLY A 138 -3.47 7.83 2.99
CA GLY A 138 -2.41 8.11 3.94
C GLY A 138 -1.14 7.37 3.57
N LEU A 139 0.02 7.91 3.96
CA LEU A 139 1.30 7.27 3.70
C LEU A 139 2.34 7.70 4.73
N GLN A 140 3.38 6.90 4.83
CA GLN A 140 4.58 7.15 5.62
C GLN A 140 5.74 6.47 4.88
N ILE A 141 6.76 7.22 4.48
CA ILE A 141 7.91 6.67 3.76
C ILE A 141 9.15 6.87 4.63
N PHE A 142 9.89 5.80 4.88
CA PHE A 142 11.19 5.88 5.53
C PHE A 142 12.22 6.43 4.53
N GLU A 143 12.92 7.49 4.94
CA GLU A 143 13.95 8.12 4.13
C GLU A 143 15.33 7.62 4.55
N CYS A 144 15.77 7.92 5.77
CA CYS A 144 17.02 7.43 6.35
C CYS A 144 16.98 7.55 7.88
N LYS A 145 18.02 7.06 8.56
CA LYS A 145 18.10 7.11 10.04
C LYS A 145 18.14 8.55 10.57
N GLU A 146 18.70 9.49 9.81
CA GLU A 146 18.84 10.89 10.19
C GLU A 146 17.55 11.69 10.00
N SER A 147 16.84 11.45 8.89
CA SER A 147 15.60 12.18 8.54
C SER A 147 14.32 11.48 9.01
N GLY A 148 14.41 10.20 9.36
CA GLY A 148 13.30 9.38 9.81
C GLY A 148 12.26 9.16 8.71
N PHE A 149 11.00 9.47 9.03
CA PHE A 149 9.86 9.24 8.15
C PHE A 149 9.32 10.53 7.53
N TRP A 150 9.09 10.51 6.22
CA TRP A 150 8.23 11.46 5.56
C TRP A 150 6.76 11.03 5.67
N LYS A 151 5.98 11.78 6.44
CA LYS A 151 4.55 11.54 6.68
C LYS A 151 3.73 12.79 6.37
N PRO A 152 3.29 12.99 5.11
CA PRO A 152 2.48 14.15 4.75
C PRO A 152 1.15 14.16 5.50
N GLY A 153 0.67 15.36 5.83
CA GLY A 153 -0.58 15.52 6.57
C GLY A 153 -1.81 15.07 5.78
N LYS A 154 -2.87 14.61 6.46
CA LYS A 154 -4.11 14.10 5.83
C LYS A 154 -4.76 15.06 4.83
N LYS A 155 -4.62 16.37 5.02
CA LYS A 155 -5.14 17.37 4.07
C LYS A 155 -4.30 17.40 2.79
N GLN A 156 -2.97 17.41 2.92
CA GLN A 156 -2.04 17.38 1.80
C GLN A 156 -2.26 16.13 0.92
N VAL A 157 -2.36 14.95 1.54
CA VAL A 157 -2.58 13.69 0.79
C VAL A 157 -3.91 13.69 0.02
N LYS A 158 -4.95 14.33 0.56
CA LYS A 158 -6.26 14.42 -0.13
C LYS A 158 -6.22 15.31 -1.36
N ASP A 159 -5.33 16.29 -1.37
CA ASP A 159 -5.21 17.28 -2.43
C ASP A 159 -4.19 16.85 -3.51
N PHE A 160 -3.64 15.63 -3.42
CA PHE A 160 -2.73 15.08 -4.42
C PHE A 160 -3.35 15.01 -5.80
N THR A 161 -2.55 15.41 -6.78
CA THR A 161 -2.79 15.29 -8.22
C THR A 161 -2.27 13.95 -8.75
N PRO A 162 -2.60 13.56 -9.99
CA PRO A 162 -1.97 12.41 -10.64
C PRO A 162 -0.44 12.46 -10.68
N GLU A 163 0.13 13.65 -10.83
CA GLU A 163 1.57 13.90 -10.84
C GLU A 163 2.16 13.64 -9.45
N ASP A 164 1.50 14.13 -8.39
CA ASP A 164 1.91 13.85 -7.00
C ASP A 164 1.88 12.35 -6.70
N VAL A 165 0.83 11.64 -7.17
CA VAL A 165 0.72 10.19 -7.01
C VAL A 165 1.90 9.47 -7.66
N ARG A 166 2.27 9.84 -8.89
CA ARG A 166 3.43 9.28 -9.58
C ARG A 166 4.72 9.56 -8.81
N LEU A 167 4.90 10.80 -8.34
CA LEU A 167 6.07 11.20 -7.57
C LEU A 167 6.20 10.38 -6.28
N VAL A 168 5.11 10.21 -5.54
CA VAL A 168 5.07 9.42 -4.30
C VAL A 168 5.41 7.96 -4.56
N LEU A 169 4.83 7.34 -5.61
CA LEU A 169 5.13 5.95 -5.98
C LEU A 169 6.59 5.75 -6.39
N ARG A 170 7.22 6.74 -7.03
CA ARG A 170 8.66 6.74 -7.31
C ARG A 170 9.48 6.86 -6.02
N LYS A 171 9.09 7.79 -5.15
CA LYS A 171 9.75 8.04 -3.85
C LYS A 171 9.69 6.82 -2.92
N PHE A 172 8.62 6.03 -3.01
CA PHE A 172 8.44 4.78 -2.27
C PHE A 172 9.57 3.77 -2.52
N VAL A 173 10.15 3.78 -3.72
CA VAL A 173 11.24 2.88 -4.14
C VAL A 173 12.57 3.58 -4.37
N SER A 174 12.75 4.78 -3.82
CA SER A 174 13.99 5.55 -3.98
C SER A 174 14.89 5.48 -2.74
N SER A 175 16.18 5.67 -2.96
CA SER A 175 17.20 5.81 -1.90
C SER A 175 17.43 7.25 -1.46
N ASN A 176 17.24 8.23 -2.35
CA ASN A 176 17.46 9.63 -2.03
C ASN A 176 16.37 10.23 -1.11
N SER A 177 16.78 11.18 -0.25
CA SER A 177 15.90 11.80 0.75
C SER A 177 15.00 12.89 0.16
N SER A 178 14.03 13.37 0.95
CA SER A 178 13.11 14.46 0.57
C SER A 178 13.79 15.76 0.13
N VAL A 179 15.07 15.98 0.45
CA VAL A 179 15.78 17.20 0.06
C VAL A 179 15.90 17.30 -1.48
N ASP A 180 15.91 16.16 -2.18
CA ASP A 180 15.97 16.05 -3.65
C ASP A 180 14.59 15.83 -4.31
N SER A 181 13.50 16.23 -3.62
CA SER A 181 12.07 15.90 -3.88
C SER A 181 11.57 15.95 -5.34
N ARG A 182 12.28 16.56 -6.29
CA ARG A 182 11.85 16.63 -7.68
C ARG A 182 12.26 15.42 -8.53
N ASN A 183 13.33 14.71 -8.16
CA ASN A 183 13.87 13.60 -8.96
C ASN A 183 14.15 12.35 -8.10
N PRO A 184 13.13 11.53 -7.78
CA PRO A 184 13.35 10.26 -7.10
C PRO A 184 14.09 9.28 -8.00
N ASP A 185 15.19 8.70 -7.49
CA ASP A 185 16.12 7.85 -8.22
C ASP A 185 15.56 6.47 -8.57
N CYS A 186 14.52 6.01 -7.85
CA CYS A 186 13.90 4.70 -8.01
C CYS A 186 14.89 3.52 -7.91
N SER A 187 16.00 3.68 -7.18
CA SER A 187 17.08 2.69 -7.09
C SER A 187 16.64 1.31 -6.58
N PHE A 188 15.57 1.24 -5.80
CA PHE A 188 15.00 0.00 -5.28
C PHE A 188 13.79 -0.51 -6.07
N ALA A 189 13.47 0.06 -7.24
CA ALA A 189 12.31 -0.35 -8.04
C ALA A 189 12.32 -1.85 -8.34
N HIS A 190 13.47 -2.39 -8.76
CA HIS A 190 13.63 -3.81 -9.04
C HIS A 190 13.43 -4.70 -7.81
N SER A 191 13.97 -4.29 -6.67
CA SER A 191 13.91 -5.08 -5.43
C SER A 191 12.54 -5.02 -4.74
N VAL A 192 11.75 -3.96 -4.97
CA VAL A 192 10.46 -3.75 -4.29
C VAL A 192 9.28 -4.04 -5.24
N TYR A 193 9.30 -3.50 -6.46
CA TYR A 193 8.24 -3.71 -7.45
C TYR A 193 8.48 -4.94 -8.31
N GLY A 194 9.72 -5.20 -8.71
CA GLY A 194 10.10 -6.29 -9.61
C GLY A 194 10.25 -7.66 -8.95
N GLY A 195 10.50 -8.68 -9.79
CA GLY A 195 10.68 -10.07 -9.37
C GLY A 195 9.38 -10.82 -9.08
N SER A 196 9.46 -12.14 -8.94
CA SER A 196 8.29 -13.02 -8.73
C SER A 196 7.59 -12.82 -7.39
N ALA A 197 8.28 -12.24 -6.40
CA ALA A 197 7.75 -11.89 -5.09
C ALA A 197 7.49 -10.39 -4.92
N GLY A 198 7.80 -9.56 -5.93
CA GLY A 198 7.62 -8.12 -5.87
C GLY A 198 6.16 -7.69 -5.86
N ILE A 199 5.95 -6.41 -5.58
CA ILE A 199 4.61 -5.81 -5.53
C ILE A 199 3.87 -5.96 -6.86
N LEU A 200 4.56 -5.86 -8.01
CA LEU A 200 3.90 -5.99 -9.31
C LEU A 200 3.33 -7.40 -9.51
N ALA A 201 4.10 -8.45 -9.22
CA ALA A 201 3.64 -9.83 -9.31
C ALA A 201 2.46 -10.09 -8.35
N GLN A 202 2.51 -9.55 -7.14
CA GLN A 202 1.43 -9.63 -6.17
C GLN A 202 0.14 -8.93 -6.66
N LEU A 203 0.26 -7.74 -7.25
CA LEU A 203 -0.89 -7.02 -7.81
C LEU A 203 -1.48 -7.75 -9.03
N LEU A 204 -0.65 -8.36 -9.88
CA LEU A 204 -1.10 -9.13 -11.03
C LEU A 204 -1.86 -10.40 -10.62
N ASP A 205 -1.36 -11.12 -9.62
CA ASP A 205 -2.03 -12.29 -9.03
C ASP A 205 -3.37 -11.89 -8.38
N LEU A 206 -3.40 -10.77 -7.66
CA LEU A 206 -4.65 -10.22 -7.14
C LEU A 206 -5.62 -9.81 -8.27
N LYS A 207 -5.11 -9.21 -9.35
CA LYS A 207 -5.90 -8.83 -10.53
C LYS A 207 -6.53 -10.04 -11.19
N GLU A 208 -5.80 -11.14 -11.37
CA GLU A 208 -6.32 -12.38 -11.96
C GLU A 208 -7.54 -12.89 -11.18
N TRP A 209 -7.50 -12.82 -9.85
CA TRP A 209 -8.67 -13.15 -9.04
C TRP A 209 -9.84 -12.19 -9.26
N PHE A 210 -9.59 -10.88 -9.31
CA PHE A 210 -10.63 -9.87 -9.58
C PHE A 210 -11.23 -9.94 -10.99
N GLU A 211 -10.53 -10.53 -11.96
CA GLU A 211 -11.06 -10.78 -13.31
C GLU A 211 -12.07 -11.92 -13.34
N ASN A 212 -12.02 -12.84 -12.36
CA ASN A 212 -12.82 -14.06 -12.36
C ASN A 212 -13.85 -14.10 -11.24
N GLN A 213 -13.56 -13.53 -10.07
CA GLN A 213 -14.45 -13.59 -8.92
C GLN A 213 -15.70 -12.71 -9.14
N THR A 214 -16.85 -13.26 -8.79
CA THR A 214 -18.15 -12.57 -8.86
C THR A 214 -18.90 -12.58 -7.52
N MET A 215 -18.18 -12.91 -6.45
CA MET A 215 -18.74 -13.10 -5.10
C MET A 215 -18.87 -11.76 -4.36
N TYR A 216 -17.92 -10.84 -4.59
CA TYR A 216 -17.80 -9.63 -3.79
C TYR A 216 -17.54 -8.42 -4.67
N HIS A 217 -18.21 -7.31 -4.34
CA HIS A 217 -17.81 -5.98 -4.79
C HIS A 217 -17.25 -5.19 -3.60
N PHE A 218 -16.10 -4.57 -3.81
CA PHE A 218 -15.27 -3.89 -2.84
C PHE A 218 -15.43 -2.39 -2.99
N TYR A 219 -16.17 -1.77 -2.06
CA TYR A 219 -16.30 -0.32 -1.99
C TYR A 219 -15.54 0.22 -0.81
N SER A 220 -14.94 1.40 -0.96
CA SER A 220 -14.17 2.05 0.11
C SER A 220 -13.03 1.19 0.70
N CYS A 221 -12.62 0.11 0.03
CA CYS A 221 -11.52 -0.76 0.43
C CYS A 221 -10.19 -0.20 -0.08
N SER A 222 -9.10 -0.57 0.59
CA SER A 222 -7.76 -0.11 0.21
C SER A 222 -6.82 -1.28 -0.05
N VAL A 223 -5.87 -1.08 -0.97
CA VAL A 223 -4.62 -1.83 -1.03
C VAL A 223 -3.63 -1.10 -0.13
N LEU A 224 -3.21 -1.75 0.94
CA LEU A 224 -2.10 -1.35 1.79
C LEU A 224 -0.80 -1.90 1.20
N MET A 225 0.02 -1.01 0.65
CA MET A 225 1.37 -1.34 0.16
C MET A 225 2.37 -1.06 1.27
N PHE A 226 3.32 -1.96 1.48
CA PHE A 226 4.40 -1.74 2.43
C PHE A 226 5.71 -2.32 1.92
N CYS A 227 6.82 -1.71 2.31
CA CYS A 227 8.16 -2.24 2.09
C CYS A 227 9.12 -1.84 3.21
N GLU A 228 10.16 -2.64 3.41
CA GLU A 228 11.29 -2.29 4.26
C GLU A 228 12.58 -2.27 3.44
N LYS A 229 13.16 -1.08 3.29
CA LYS A 229 14.32 -0.84 2.40
C LYS A 229 15.66 -1.04 3.10
N GLU A 230 15.74 -0.87 4.42
CA GLU A 230 17.02 -1.00 5.15
C GLU A 230 17.71 -2.35 4.97
N PRO A 231 17.02 -3.51 5.01
CA PRO A 231 17.67 -4.79 4.72
C PRO A 231 18.35 -4.85 3.35
N LEU A 232 17.88 -4.10 2.35
CA LEU A 232 18.52 -4.02 1.03
C LEU A 232 19.89 -3.36 1.10
N LEU A 233 20.08 -2.38 1.99
CA LEU A 233 21.38 -1.75 2.21
C LEU A 233 22.39 -2.72 2.83
N GLU A 234 21.91 -3.75 3.52
CA GLU A 234 22.70 -4.83 4.12
C GLU A 234 22.82 -6.07 3.19
N GLY A 235 22.38 -5.97 1.93
CA GLY A 235 22.44 -7.07 0.96
C GLY A 235 21.43 -8.20 1.24
N ARG A 236 20.42 -7.96 2.07
CA ARG A 236 19.33 -8.90 2.35
C ARG A 236 18.10 -8.57 1.49
N ALA A 237 17.20 -9.53 1.33
CA ALA A 237 15.95 -9.30 0.61
C ALA A 237 15.08 -8.26 1.36
N SER A 238 14.44 -7.36 0.61
CA SER A 238 13.42 -6.48 1.16
C SER A 238 12.17 -7.28 1.53
N VAL A 239 11.54 -6.90 2.65
CA VAL A 239 10.17 -7.31 2.92
C VAL A 239 9.26 -6.32 2.20
N ALA A 240 8.65 -6.73 1.09
CA ALA A 240 7.68 -5.94 0.33
C ALA A 240 6.38 -6.71 0.13
N GLY A 241 5.24 -6.05 0.27
CA GLY A 241 3.95 -6.73 0.20
C GLY A 241 2.76 -5.83 0.00
N ILE A 242 1.66 -6.45 -0.40
CA ILE A 242 0.34 -5.82 -0.46
C ILE A 242 -0.67 -6.57 0.39
N LYS A 243 -1.59 -5.83 0.99
CA LYS A 243 -2.76 -6.38 1.71
C LYS A 243 -4.01 -5.57 1.38
N LEU A 244 -5.14 -6.24 1.17
CA LEU A 244 -6.44 -5.61 1.14
C LEU A 244 -6.91 -5.34 2.56
N ILE A 245 -7.48 -4.15 2.80
CA ILE A 245 -7.98 -3.71 4.10
C ILE A 245 -9.29 -2.91 3.96
N ASP A 246 -9.94 -2.68 5.11
CA ASP A 246 -11.18 -1.88 5.28
C ASP A 246 -12.44 -2.46 4.62
N PHE A 247 -12.87 -3.63 5.09
CA PHE A 247 -13.97 -4.40 4.48
C PHE A 247 -15.38 -4.08 5.00
N ALA A 248 -15.58 -2.89 5.59
CA ALA A 248 -16.87 -2.47 6.13
C ALA A 248 -17.95 -2.23 5.05
N HIS A 249 -17.56 -2.14 3.79
CA HIS A 249 -18.42 -1.80 2.65
C HIS A 249 -18.31 -2.83 1.51
N ILE A 250 -18.10 -4.10 1.84
CA ILE A 250 -18.25 -5.20 0.90
C ILE A 250 -19.73 -5.46 0.66
N VAL A 251 -20.09 -5.67 -0.60
CA VAL A 251 -21.44 -6.10 -1.01
C VAL A 251 -21.35 -7.37 -1.84
N GLU A 252 -22.44 -8.14 -1.89
CA GLU A 252 -22.52 -9.35 -2.70
C GLU A 252 -22.44 -9.02 -4.20
N GLY A 253 -21.58 -9.72 -4.93
CA GLY A 253 -21.34 -9.48 -6.35
C GLY A 253 -22.45 -10.01 -7.27
N LYS A 254 -23.31 -10.91 -6.77
CA LYS A 254 -24.48 -11.47 -7.48
C LYS A 254 -24.15 -12.01 -8.89
N GLY A 255 -22.97 -12.62 -9.06
CA GLY A 255 -22.54 -13.16 -10.34
C GLY A 255 -21.95 -12.13 -11.31
N VAL A 256 -21.69 -10.91 -10.85
CA VAL A 256 -21.10 -9.81 -11.65
C VAL A 256 -19.69 -9.49 -11.16
N ILE A 257 -18.78 -9.22 -12.10
CA ILE A 257 -17.41 -8.77 -11.81
C ILE A 257 -17.43 -7.36 -11.21
N ASP A 258 -16.58 -7.11 -10.22
CA ASP A 258 -16.35 -5.75 -9.70
C ASP A 258 -15.46 -4.93 -10.65
N HIS A 259 -16.08 -4.39 -11.71
CA HIS A 259 -15.38 -3.54 -12.66
C HIS A 259 -14.83 -2.24 -12.03
N ASN A 260 -15.42 -1.77 -10.93
CA ASN A 260 -14.96 -0.55 -10.26
C ASN A 260 -13.61 -0.80 -9.57
N PHE A 261 -13.52 -1.87 -8.78
CA PHE A 261 -12.28 -2.22 -8.10
C PHE A 261 -11.22 -2.71 -9.10
N LEU A 262 -11.60 -3.57 -10.06
CA LEU A 262 -10.69 -4.08 -11.08
C LEU A 262 -10.08 -2.94 -11.92
N GLY A 263 -10.88 -1.96 -12.34
CA GLY A 263 -10.38 -0.81 -13.09
C GLY A 263 -9.36 0.02 -12.30
N GLY A 264 -9.60 0.24 -11.01
CA GLY A 264 -8.66 0.92 -10.12
C GLY A 264 -7.37 0.13 -9.89
N LEU A 265 -7.47 -1.19 -9.73
CA LEU A 265 -6.33 -2.08 -9.57
C LEU A 265 -5.45 -2.11 -10.83
N CYS A 266 -6.06 -2.21 -12.02
CA CYS A 266 -5.36 -2.13 -13.30
C CYS A 266 -4.61 -0.80 -13.47
N SER A 267 -5.22 0.30 -13.04
CA SER A 267 -4.58 1.62 -13.05
C SER A 267 -3.36 1.66 -12.12
N LEU A 268 -3.48 1.15 -10.88
CA LEU A 268 -2.35 1.07 -9.95
C LEU A 268 -1.21 0.21 -10.51
N ILE A 269 -1.54 -0.95 -11.09
CA ILE A 269 -0.58 -1.84 -11.77
C ILE A 269 0.18 -1.08 -12.86
N LYS A 270 -0.51 -0.29 -13.68
CA LYS A 270 0.11 0.50 -14.73
C LYS A 270 1.15 1.47 -14.18
N PHE A 271 0.83 2.21 -13.11
CA PHE A 271 1.80 3.13 -12.49
C PHE A 271 3.03 2.39 -11.94
N VAL A 272 2.83 1.24 -11.28
CA VAL A 272 3.92 0.43 -10.73
C VAL A 272 4.81 -0.13 -11.86
N SER A 273 4.20 -0.65 -12.94
CA SER A 273 4.91 -1.15 -14.12
C SER A 273 5.73 -0.04 -14.80
N GLU A 274 5.12 1.11 -15.08
CA GLU A 274 5.81 2.24 -15.73
C GLU A 274 7.05 2.69 -14.94
N ILE A 275 6.98 2.68 -13.61
CA ILE A 275 8.13 3.04 -12.76
C ILE A 275 9.23 1.99 -12.87
N LEU A 276 8.88 0.70 -12.84
CA LEU A 276 9.83 -0.40 -12.99
C LEU A 276 10.51 -0.34 -14.37
N ASP A 277 9.74 -0.22 -15.45
CA ASP A 277 10.23 -0.15 -16.82
C ASP A 277 11.15 1.09 -17.04
N SER A 278 10.79 2.24 -16.45
CA SER A 278 11.63 3.45 -16.54
C SER A 278 12.98 3.30 -15.83
N SER A 279 13.06 2.43 -14.82
CA SER A 279 14.32 2.17 -14.11
C SER A 279 15.27 1.32 -14.96
N ASP A 280 14.76 0.41 -15.78
CA ASP A 280 15.55 -0.39 -16.73
C ASP A 280 16.24 0.46 -17.79
N GLU A 281 15.52 1.42 -18.37
CA GLU A 281 16.10 2.32 -19.37
C GLU A 281 17.22 3.19 -18.79
N SER A 282 17.08 3.62 -17.53
CA SER A 282 18.09 4.42 -16.83
C SER A 282 19.34 3.62 -16.49
N ALA A 283 19.17 2.35 -16.07
CA ALA A 283 20.28 1.43 -15.78
C ALA A 283 21.05 1.06 -17.07
N THR A 284 20.32 0.84 -18.17
CA THR A 284 20.91 0.53 -19.48
C THR A 284 21.75 1.71 -20.00
N LYS A 285 21.23 2.94 -19.93
CA LYS A 285 21.96 4.15 -20.32
C LYS A 285 23.18 4.42 -19.45
N ALA A 286 23.13 4.13 -18.15
CA ALA A 286 24.27 4.27 -17.25
C ALA A 286 25.38 3.24 -17.54
N CYS A 287 25.00 2.01 -17.92
CA CYS A 287 25.92 0.96 -18.35
C CYS A 287 26.61 1.32 -19.68
N ASP A 288 25.86 1.84 -20.66
CA ASP A 288 26.43 2.26 -21.94
C ASP A 288 27.42 3.42 -21.78
N GLN A 289 27.16 4.35 -20.86
CA GLN A 289 28.07 5.47 -20.57
C GLN A 289 29.35 5.01 -19.84
N SER A 290 29.27 4.04 -18.92
CA SER A 290 30.45 3.51 -18.22
C SER A 290 31.34 2.65 -19.14
N LEU A 291 30.73 1.92 -20.08
CA LEU A 291 31.43 1.22 -21.15
C LEU A 291 32.15 2.20 -22.09
N GLN A 292 31.51 3.31 -22.46
CA GLN A 292 32.15 4.35 -23.28
C GLN A 292 33.31 5.06 -22.56
N SER A 293 33.21 5.32 -21.25
CA SER A 293 34.32 5.89 -20.48
C SER A 293 35.48 4.91 -20.28
N GLY A 294 35.20 3.61 -20.08
CA GLY A 294 36.23 2.58 -19.97
C GLY A 294 37.02 2.37 -21.27
N ILE A 295 36.33 2.43 -22.42
CA ILE A 295 36.98 2.36 -23.75
C ILE A 295 37.86 3.60 -23.99
N GLN A 296 37.45 4.78 -23.51
CA GLN A 296 38.24 6.01 -23.64
C GLN A 296 39.54 5.97 -22.80
N GLU A 297 39.51 5.38 -21.59
CA GLU A 297 40.70 5.23 -20.73
C GLU A 297 41.69 4.18 -21.26
N ASP A 298 41.19 3.07 -21.82
CA ASP A 298 42.04 2.04 -22.43
C ASP A 298 42.77 2.55 -23.69
N ILE A 299 42.13 3.40 -24.50
CA ILE A 299 42.76 4.04 -25.66
C ILE A 299 43.86 5.02 -25.25
N ILE A 300 43.70 5.73 -24.13
CA ILE A 300 44.72 6.68 -23.62
C ILE A 300 45.90 5.94 -22.96
N SER A 301 45.68 4.76 -22.38
CA SER A 301 46.75 3.94 -21.81
C SER A 301 47.64 3.26 -22.86
N ALA A 302 47.06 2.89 -24.02
CA ALA A 302 47.79 2.25 -25.11
C ALA A 302 48.74 3.22 -25.85
N ASP A 303 48.46 4.52 -25.84
CA ASP A 303 49.25 5.54 -26.56
C ASP A 303 50.49 6.02 -25.75
N ASN A 304 50.54 5.74 -24.44
CA ASN A 304 51.67 6.08 -23.56
C ASN A 304 52.72 4.96 -23.43
N GLY A 305 52.53 3.81 -24.10
CA GLY A 305 53.43 2.66 -24.04
C GLY A 305 54.51 2.57 -25.12
N GLN A 306 54.55 3.50 -26.10
CA GLN A 306 55.48 3.43 -27.24
C GLN A 306 56.61 4.47 -27.25
N ASN A 307 56.82 5.22 -26.16
CA ASN A 307 57.98 6.11 -26.00
C ASN A 307 58.82 5.75 -24.78
N GLN A 308 59.52 4.60 -24.84
CA GLN A 308 60.79 4.37 -24.12
C GLN A 308 61.73 3.54 -24.98
#